data_AF-H3KE91-F1
#
_entry.id   AF-H3KE91-F1
#
_cell.length_a   1.000
_cell.length_b   1.000
_cell.length_c   1.000
_cell.angle_alpha   90.00
_cell.angle_beta   90.00
_cell.angle_gamma   90.00
#
_symmetry.space_group_name_H-M   'P 1'
#
loop_
_entity.id
_entity.type
_entity.pdbx_description
1 polymer ?
#
loop_
_entity_poly.entity_id
_entity_poly.type
_entity_poly.pdbx_seq_one_letter_code
_entity_poly.pdbx_strand_id
1 'polypeptide(L)'
;MSIIRIAATLCALTLAGGASAALLSSPVMPSVFVPEISKAQAKDAILDAARARKWRVVEDKPGVMRLAYPGAGPRAEKHELIVEVKYDGKNYSVGYVKSRGLDEDRTCRQAKKADDPNALCIHRNVPKWMSNLVIDIQRCASK
;
A
#
# COMPACT_ATOMS: atom_id res chain seq x y z
N MET A 1 46.62 20.68 52.10
CA MET A 1 45.98 19.36 52.10
C MET A 1 44.50 19.56 51.87
N SER A 2 43.97 19.23 50.69
CA SER A 2 42.54 19.27 50.41
C SER A 2 42.24 18.23 49.34
N ILE A 3 41.49 17.22 49.77
CA ILE A 3 41.03 16.07 49.00
C ILE A 3 39.75 16.54 48.27
N ILE A 4 39.73 16.52 46.94
CA ILE A 4 38.51 16.74 46.18
C ILE A 4 38.14 15.47 45.42
N ARG A 5 36.86 15.16 45.54
CA ARG A 5 36.19 13.89 45.33
C ARG A 5 36.08 13.51 43.85
N ILE A 6 36.24 12.22 43.60
CA ILE A 6 35.94 11.52 42.35
C ILE A 6 34.43 11.64 42.07
N ALA A 7 34.04 12.15 40.91
CA ALA A 7 32.69 12.06 40.38
C ALA A 7 32.71 11.23 39.10
N ALA A 8 32.28 9.97 39.23
CA ALA A 8 32.05 9.05 38.11
C ALA A 8 30.85 9.52 37.29
N THR A 9 31.01 9.65 35.98
CA THR A 9 29.86 9.83 35.07
C THR A 9 29.93 8.71 34.03
N LEU A 10 29.20 7.63 34.29
CA LEU A 10 29.02 6.50 33.38
C LEU A 10 27.94 6.91 32.36
N CYS A 11 28.35 7.36 31.17
CA CYS A 11 27.41 7.65 30.09
C CYS A 11 27.03 6.33 29.43
N ALA A 12 25.87 5.78 29.80
CA ALA A 12 25.32 4.58 29.20
C ALA A 12 24.95 4.86 27.74
N LEU A 13 25.72 4.29 26.79
CA LEU A 13 25.32 4.23 25.39
C LEU A 13 24.16 3.23 25.27
N THR A 14 22.92 3.74 25.28
CA THR A 14 21.77 2.98 24.81
C THR A 14 21.87 2.86 23.29
N LEU A 15 22.33 1.71 22.79
CA LEU A 15 22.10 1.33 21.40
C LEU A 15 20.60 1.10 21.21
N ALA A 16 19.90 2.13 20.76
CA ALA A 16 18.59 1.97 20.15
C ALA A 16 18.80 1.28 18.80
N GLY A 17 18.86 -0.05 18.83
CA GLY A 17 18.79 -0.89 17.65
C GLY A 17 17.45 -0.64 16.97
N GLY A 18 17.45 0.23 15.96
CA GLY A 18 16.34 0.38 15.03
C GLY A 18 16.19 -0.93 14.27
N ALA A 19 15.39 -1.84 14.81
CA ALA A 19 14.92 -2.99 14.07
C ALA A 19 14.14 -2.47 12.86
N SER A 20 14.80 -2.39 11.70
CA SER A 20 14.11 -2.32 10.43
C SER A 20 13.40 -3.65 10.27
N ALA A 21 12.17 -3.72 10.75
CA ALA A 21 11.25 -4.78 10.38
C ALA A 21 11.17 -4.72 8.84
N ALA A 22 11.80 -5.68 8.18
CA ALA A 22 11.65 -5.86 6.75
C ALA A 22 10.17 -6.09 6.49
N LEU A 23 9.45 -5.03 6.09
CA LEU A 23 8.07 -5.13 5.65
C LEU A 23 8.08 -6.07 4.45
N LEU A 24 7.59 -7.29 4.63
CA LEU A 24 7.33 -8.19 3.52
C LEU A 24 6.51 -7.40 2.51
N SER A 25 7.07 -7.25 1.30
CA SER A 25 6.48 -6.41 0.28
C SER A 25 5.12 -6.99 -0.08
N SER A 26 4.05 -6.30 0.34
CA SER A 26 2.70 -6.59 -0.14
C SER A 26 2.72 -6.61 -1.67
N PRO A 27 1.89 -7.43 -2.34
CA PRO A 27 1.90 -7.48 -3.80
C PRO A 27 1.74 -6.08 -4.40
N VAL A 28 2.68 -5.70 -5.25
CA VAL A 28 2.64 -4.45 -6.02
C VAL A 28 2.54 -4.82 -7.50
N MET A 29 1.57 -4.27 -8.20
CA MET A 29 1.49 -4.38 -9.65
C MET A 29 2.70 -3.67 -10.27
N PRO A 30 3.22 -4.15 -11.42
CA PRO A 30 4.28 -3.45 -12.13
C PRO A 30 3.95 -1.97 -12.30
N SER A 31 4.95 -1.13 -12.05
CA SER A 31 4.81 0.32 -12.26
C SER A 31 4.56 0.59 -13.74
N VAL A 32 3.60 1.45 -14.04
CA VAL A 32 3.30 1.88 -15.39
C VAL A 32 3.90 3.26 -15.60
N PHE A 33 4.74 3.39 -16.63
CA PHE A 33 5.24 4.68 -17.11
C PHE A 33 4.24 5.29 -18.07
N VAL A 34 3.89 6.55 -17.85
CA VAL A 34 3.06 7.34 -18.77
C VAL A 34 3.83 8.62 -19.10
N PRO A 35 4.36 8.76 -20.33
CA PRO A 35 5.07 9.96 -20.71
C PRO A 35 4.13 11.17 -20.69
N GLU A 36 4.67 12.35 -20.36
CA GLU A 36 4.01 13.65 -20.54
C GLU A 36 2.77 13.95 -19.68
N ILE A 37 2.47 13.19 -18.61
CA ILE A 37 1.39 13.56 -17.67
C ILE A 37 1.94 14.29 -16.45
N SER A 38 1.31 15.40 -16.04
CA SER A 38 1.61 16.03 -14.77
C SER A 38 1.15 15.16 -13.58
N LYS A 39 1.69 15.43 -12.39
CA LYS A 39 1.21 14.79 -11.14
C LYS A 39 -0.28 15.02 -10.89
N ALA A 40 -0.81 16.16 -11.32
CA ALA A 40 -2.24 16.48 -11.23
C ALA A 40 -3.07 15.61 -12.19
N GLN A 41 -2.65 15.48 -13.46
CA GLN A 41 -3.30 14.59 -14.42
C GLN A 41 -3.25 13.12 -13.97
N ALA A 42 -2.14 12.67 -13.38
CA ALA A 42 -2.05 11.35 -12.79
C ALA A 42 -3.07 11.15 -11.66
N LYS A 43 -3.24 12.15 -10.79
CA LYS A 43 -4.25 12.13 -9.73
C LYS A 43 -5.67 12.05 -10.29
N ASP A 44 -5.99 12.87 -11.29
CA ASP A 44 -7.32 12.89 -11.91
C ASP A 44 -7.63 11.56 -12.60
N ALA A 45 -6.66 10.97 -13.32
CA ALA A 45 -6.80 9.65 -13.92
C ALA A 45 -7.08 8.54 -12.87
N ILE A 46 -6.44 8.63 -11.69
CA ILE A 46 -6.70 7.70 -10.58
C ILE A 46 -8.13 7.87 -10.06
N LEU A 47 -8.60 9.10 -9.88
CA LEU A 47 -9.96 9.39 -9.40
C LEU A 47 -11.02 8.91 -10.40
N ASP A 48 -10.78 9.11 -11.70
CA ASP A 48 -11.69 8.67 -12.75
C ASP A 48 -11.76 7.14 -12.84
N ALA A 49 -10.61 6.46 -12.81
CA ALA A 49 -10.55 5.00 -12.79
C ALA A 49 -11.24 4.42 -11.54
N ALA A 50 -11.01 5.03 -10.37
CA ALA A 50 -11.66 4.63 -9.12
C ALA A 50 -13.18 4.75 -9.24
N ARG A 51 -13.68 5.90 -9.72
CA ARG A 51 -15.11 6.16 -9.92
C ARG A 51 -15.74 5.15 -10.88
N ALA A 52 -15.11 4.93 -12.04
CA ALA A 52 -15.60 3.99 -13.06
C ALA A 52 -15.73 2.57 -12.51
N ARG A 53 -14.82 2.16 -11.64
CA ARG A 53 -14.82 0.82 -11.02
C ARG A 53 -15.55 0.75 -9.67
N LYS A 54 -16.18 1.84 -9.23
CA LYS A 54 -16.85 1.93 -7.92
C LYS A 54 -15.91 1.64 -6.76
N TRP A 55 -14.69 2.15 -6.84
CA TRP A 55 -13.77 2.26 -5.70
C TRP A 55 -14.03 3.60 -5.02
N ARG A 56 -13.81 3.68 -3.71
CA ARG A 56 -13.84 4.95 -2.99
C ARG A 56 -12.45 5.37 -2.54
N VAL A 57 -12.24 6.67 -2.41
CA VAL A 57 -11.04 7.23 -1.78
C VAL A 57 -11.14 7.05 -0.28
N VAL A 58 -10.05 6.60 0.35
CA VAL A 58 -9.92 6.46 1.81
C VAL A 58 -8.92 7.45 2.37
N GLU A 59 -7.88 7.74 1.60
CA GLU A 59 -6.85 8.71 1.94
C GLU A 59 -6.33 9.35 0.65
N ASP A 60 -6.14 10.66 0.66
CA ASP A 60 -5.59 11.43 -0.46
C ASP A 60 -4.45 12.30 0.08
N LYS A 61 -3.22 11.87 -0.16
CA LYS A 61 -2.00 12.58 0.18
C LYS A 61 -1.22 12.91 -1.09
N PRO A 62 -0.37 13.95 -1.09
CA PRO A 62 0.45 14.26 -2.24
C PRO A 62 1.31 13.07 -2.69
N GLY A 63 1.02 12.51 -3.86
CA GLY A 63 1.75 11.37 -4.46
C GLY A 63 1.39 9.98 -3.94
N VAL A 64 0.41 9.89 -3.03
CA VAL A 64 -0.12 8.62 -2.52
C VAL A 64 -1.62 8.72 -2.30
N MET A 65 -2.39 7.80 -2.89
CA MET A 65 -3.84 7.71 -2.68
C MET A 65 -4.20 6.29 -2.23
N ARG A 66 -5.01 6.16 -1.18
CA ARG A 66 -5.56 4.86 -0.79
C ARG A 66 -6.99 4.73 -1.28
N LEU A 67 -7.26 3.61 -1.94
CA LEU A 67 -8.56 3.29 -2.52
C LEU A 67 -9.12 2.03 -1.89
N ALA A 68 -10.44 2.01 -1.68
CA ALA A 68 -11.16 0.84 -1.19
C ALA A 68 -12.14 0.28 -2.22
N TYR A 69 -12.23 -1.04 -2.26
CA TYR A 69 -13.24 -1.77 -3.02
C TYR A 69 -13.94 -2.82 -2.15
N PRO A 70 -15.27 -2.96 -2.22
CA PRO A 70 -16.22 -2.12 -2.95
C PRO A 70 -16.34 -0.71 -2.35
N GLY A 71 -16.70 0.27 -3.18
CA GLY A 71 -16.73 1.68 -2.78
C GLY A 71 -17.97 2.12 -1.99
N ALA A 72 -19.08 1.39 -2.07
CA ALA A 72 -20.33 1.75 -1.41
C ALA A 72 -21.30 0.56 -1.26
N GLY A 73 -22.36 0.79 -0.47
CA GLY A 73 -23.46 -0.13 -0.27
C GLY A 73 -23.15 -1.31 0.68
N PRO A 74 -24.10 -2.24 0.86
CA PRO A 74 -24.00 -3.30 1.86
C PRO A 74 -22.78 -4.22 1.72
N ARG A 75 -22.21 -4.30 0.51
CA ARG A 75 -20.97 -5.05 0.29
C ARG A 75 -19.75 -4.37 0.89
N ALA A 76 -19.67 -3.03 0.88
CA ALA A 76 -18.55 -2.28 1.43
C ALA A 76 -18.50 -2.36 2.97
N GLU A 77 -19.64 -2.64 3.62
CA GLU A 77 -19.72 -2.87 5.06
C GLU A 77 -19.09 -4.20 5.46
N LYS A 78 -19.37 -5.26 4.67
CA LYS A 78 -18.95 -6.63 4.95
C LYS A 78 -17.58 -6.98 4.36
N HIS A 79 -17.22 -6.35 3.26
CA HIS A 79 -16.06 -6.69 2.46
C HIS A 79 -15.26 -5.44 2.12
N GLU A 80 -13.95 -5.52 2.26
CA GLU A 80 -13.06 -4.41 1.93
C GLU A 80 -11.72 -4.92 1.40
N LEU A 81 -11.27 -4.35 0.30
CA LEU A 81 -9.88 -4.38 -0.17
C LEU A 81 -9.37 -2.95 -0.15
N ILE A 82 -8.27 -2.70 0.55
CA ILE A 82 -7.52 -1.44 0.49
C ILE A 82 -6.28 -1.63 -0.38
N VAL A 83 -6.11 -0.74 -1.35
CA VAL A 83 -4.88 -0.60 -2.15
C VAL A 83 -4.28 0.78 -1.97
N GLU A 84 -2.98 0.88 -2.19
CA GLU A 84 -2.24 2.13 -2.23
C GLU A 84 -1.78 2.39 -3.66
N VAL A 85 -2.11 3.57 -4.17
CA VAL A 85 -1.67 4.05 -5.47
C VAL A 85 -0.60 5.11 -5.24
N LYS A 86 0.65 4.81 -5.59
CA LYS A 86 1.75 5.77 -5.57
C LYS A 86 1.89 6.39 -6.95
N TYR A 87 2.08 7.71 -7.02
CA TYR A 87 2.19 8.44 -8.28
C TYR A 87 3.10 9.67 -8.15
N ASP A 88 3.92 9.93 -9.17
CA ASP A 88 4.93 10.99 -9.15
C ASP A 88 4.91 11.92 -10.38
N GLY A 89 3.92 11.76 -11.28
CA GLY A 89 3.84 12.52 -12.54
C GLY A 89 4.71 11.95 -13.67
N LYS A 90 5.23 10.73 -13.52
CA LYS A 90 5.83 9.96 -14.62
C LYS A 90 5.41 8.50 -14.54
N ASN A 91 5.25 8.02 -13.31
CA ASN A 91 4.94 6.65 -12.99
C ASN A 91 3.76 6.58 -12.03
N TYR A 92 3.05 5.46 -12.08
CA TYR A 92 2.20 5.05 -10.98
C TYR A 92 2.30 3.54 -10.72
N SER A 93 2.04 3.15 -9.48
CA SER A 93 1.98 1.74 -9.06
C SER A 93 0.81 1.51 -8.13
N VAL A 94 0.24 0.30 -8.16
CA VAL A 94 -0.88 -0.11 -7.30
C VAL A 94 -0.41 -1.26 -6.43
N GLY A 95 -0.36 -1.03 -5.11
CA GLY A 95 0.03 -2.01 -4.10
C GLY A 95 -1.13 -2.45 -3.24
N TYR A 96 -1.18 -3.74 -2.89
CA TYR A 96 -2.08 -4.25 -1.87
C TYR A 96 -1.68 -3.67 -0.50
N VAL A 97 -2.67 -3.34 0.33
CA VAL A 97 -2.43 -2.92 1.72
C VAL A 97 -3.03 -3.92 2.69
N LYS A 98 -4.34 -4.16 2.58
CA LYS A 98 -5.08 -5.11 3.42
C LYS A 98 -6.43 -5.46 2.81
N SER A 99 -7.02 -6.56 3.25
CA SER A 99 -8.41 -6.91 2.98
C SER A 99 -9.13 -7.36 4.25
N ARG A 100 -10.47 -7.32 4.21
CA ARG A 100 -11.35 -7.90 5.22
C ARG A 100 -12.54 -8.57 4.56
N GLY A 101 -12.86 -9.76 5.03
CA GLY A 101 -14.12 -10.44 4.74
C GLY A 101 -14.22 -10.92 3.30
N LEU A 102 -13.12 -10.99 2.56
CA LEU A 102 -13.14 -11.35 1.14
C LEU A 102 -12.98 -12.86 0.91
N ASP A 103 -13.21 -13.68 1.93
CA ASP A 103 -12.83 -15.10 1.94
C ASP A 103 -11.38 -15.25 1.49
N GLU A 104 -10.49 -14.53 2.19
CA GLU A 104 -9.05 -14.61 2.01
C GLU A 104 -8.60 -16.07 1.87
N ASP A 105 -7.67 -16.33 0.96
CA ASP A 105 -7.28 -17.70 0.64
C ASP A 105 -6.82 -18.43 1.92
N ARG A 106 -7.62 -19.40 2.39
CA ARG A 106 -7.36 -20.18 3.60
C ARG A 106 -6.06 -20.97 3.53
N THR A 107 -5.57 -21.24 2.32
CA THR A 107 -4.30 -21.92 2.10
C THR A 107 -3.13 -20.94 2.04
N CYS A 108 -3.41 -19.64 2.07
CA CYS A 108 -2.46 -18.54 1.98
C CYS A 108 -1.38 -18.83 0.93
N ARG A 109 -1.75 -19.33 -0.26
CA ARG A 109 -0.79 -19.79 -1.29
C ARG A 109 0.21 -18.73 -1.76
N GLN A 110 -0.05 -17.45 -1.48
CA GLN A 110 0.91 -16.37 -1.73
C GLN A 110 1.97 -16.23 -0.62
N ALA A 111 1.87 -17.00 0.46
CA ALA A 111 2.92 -17.19 1.45
C ALA A 111 4.15 -17.75 0.76
N LYS A 112 5.30 -17.10 0.95
CA LYS A 112 6.56 -17.61 0.39
C LYS A 112 7.05 -18.88 1.11
N LYS A 113 6.48 -19.21 2.28
CA LYS A 113 6.75 -20.44 3.05
C LYS A 113 5.46 -20.95 3.70
N ALA A 114 5.36 -22.27 3.89
CA ALA A 114 4.16 -22.94 4.42
C ALA A 114 3.85 -22.54 5.89
N ASP A 115 4.84 -22.04 6.62
CA ASP A 115 4.82 -21.70 8.04
C ASP A 115 5.05 -20.19 8.30
N ASP A 116 4.96 -19.34 7.27
CA ASP A 116 5.22 -17.90 7.41
C ASP A 116 4.11 -17.23 8.25
N PRO A 117 4.38 -16.78 9.48
CA PRO A 117 3.38 -16.12 10.32
C PRO A 117 2.96 -14.75 9.75
N ASN A 118 3.70 -14.24 8.78
CA ASN A 118 3.42 -12.99 8.07
C ASN A 118 2.90 -13.23 6.64
N ALA A 119 2.53 -14.47 6.32
CA ALA A 119 1.87 -14.82 5.06
C ALA A 119 0.65 -13.93 4.82
N LEU A 120 0.63 -13.21 3.70
CA LEU A 120 -0.56 -12.49 3.27
C LEU A 120 -1.53 -13.48 2.61
N CYS A 121 -2.57 -13.85 3.33
CA CYS A 121 -3.70 -14.60 2.79
C CYS A 121 -4.55 -13.63 1.98
N ILE A 122 -4.39 -13.61 0.66
CA ILE A 122 -5.07 -12.64 -0.22
C ILE A 122 -6.07 -13.40 -1.08
N HIS A 123 -7.30 -12.90 -1.15
CA HIS A 123 -8.32 -13.50 -2.00
C HIS A 123 -7.83 -13.60 -3.46
N ARG A 124 -8.12 -14.74 -4.11
CA ARG A 124 -7.64 -15.08 -5.47
C ARG A 124 -7.93 -14.01 -6.54
N ASN A 125 -8.97 -13.20 -6.36
CA ASN A 125 -9.35 -12.16 -7.34
C ASN A 125 -8.68 -10.81 -7.09
N VAL A 126 -7.98 -10.60 -5.98
CA VAL A 126 -7.31 -9.32 -5.69
C VAL A 126 -6.32 -8.92 -6.79
N PRO A 127 -5.45 -9.81 -7.30
CA PRO A 127 -4.57 -9.45 -8.42
C PRO A 127 -5.36 -8.99 -9.66
N LYS A 128 -6.50 -9.64 -9.96
CA LYS A 128 -7.38 -9.25 -11.06
C LYS A 128 -7.99 -7.87 -10.83
N TRP A 129 -8.47 -7.58 -9.61
CA TRP A 129 -9.05 -6.28 -9.27
C TRP A 129 -8.01 -5.15 -9.34
N MET A 130 -6.78 -5.39 -8.87
CA MET A 130 -5.67 -4.44 -8.97
C MET A 130 -5.24 -4.21 -10.42
N SER A 131 -5.08 -5.27 -11.22
CA SER A 131 -4.73 -5.17 -12.65
C SER A 131 -5.78 -4.39 -13.44
N ASN A 132 -7.05 -4.66 -13.18
CA ASN A 132 -8.17 -3.92 -13.74
C ASN A 132 -8.11 -2.42 -13.41
N LEU A 133 -7.80 -2.07 -12.16
CA LEU A 133 -7.61 -0.68 -11.76
C LEU A 133 -6.43 -0.04 -12.52
N VAL A 134 -5.29 -0.74 -12.63
CA VAL A 134 -4.12 -0.26 -13.39
C VAL A 134 -4.47 0.04 -14.85
N ILE A 135 -5.19 -0.84 -15.52
CA ILE A 135 -5.61 -0.68 -16.92
C ILE A 135 -6.49 0.57 -17.08
N ASP A 136 -7.42 0.81 -16.16
CA ASP A 136 -8.32 1.95 -16.26
C ASP A 136 -7.62 3.27 -15.92
N ILE A 137 -6.65 3.26 -14.99
CA ILE A 137 -5.79 4.43 -14.74
C ILE A 137 -5.02 4.77 -16.02
N GLN A 138 -4.43 3.77 -16.69
CA GLN A 138 -3.70 3.98 -17.94
C GLN A 138 -4.60 4.61 -19.01
N ARG A 139 -5.80 4.05 -19.18
CA ARG A 139 -6.79 4.57 -20.13
C ARG A 139 -7.24 5.99 -19.81
N CYS A 140 -7.32 6.38 -18.55
CA CYS A 140 -7.69 7.74 -18.17
C CYS A 140 -6.50 8.71 -18.31
N ALA A 141 -5.28 8.25 -18.10
CA ALA A 141 -4.06 9.05 -18.21
C ALA A 141 -3.61 9.30 -19.66
N SER A 142 -4.04 8.47 -20.62
CA SER A 142 -3.71 8.61 -22.05
C SER A 142 -4.80 9.30 -22.89
N LYS A 143 -5.78 9.94 -22.25
CA LYS A 143 -6.79 10.78 -22.94
C LYS A 143 -6.25 12.18 -23.15
#